data_AF-S9SFI7-F1
#
_entry.id   AF-S9SFI7-F1
#
_cell.length_a   1.000
_cell.length_b   1.000
_cell.length_c   1.000
_cell.angle_alpha   90.00
_cell.angle_beta   90.00
_cell.angle_gamma   90.00
#
_symmetry.space_group_name_H-M   'P 1'
#
loop_
_entity.id
_entity.type
_entity.pdbx_description
1 polymer ?
#
loop_
_entity_poly.entity_id
_entity_poly.type
_entity_poly.pdbx_seq_one_letter_code
_entity_poly.pdbx_strand_id
1 'polypeptide(L)'
;MPHKDRAAYLAYLDAYRAKHRPSPAPVEQGDGLPPIGQIVYSDDGTKVQCHVCGRWLGALNTHIKTHGLDGDSYKERYGLARGASLLPPATQERYREVAAARNLGETSGQYLPPPRPRAKGIEVRLSSRIEESAQRKGRRRG
;
A
#
# COMPACT_ATOMS: atom_id res chain seq x y z
N MET A 1 4.89 -15.16 -20.99
CA MET A 1 4.00 -14.50 -20.00
C MET A 1 2.59 -14.98 -20.34
N PRO A 2 1.88 -15.69 -19.45
CA PRO A 2 0.66 -16.44 -19.80
C PRO A 2 -0.57 -15.57 -20.13
N HIS A 3 -0.46 -14.24 -20.02
CA HIS A 3 -1.53 -13.30 -20.38
C HIS A 3 -0.95 -12.17 -21.23
N LYS A 4 -1.49 -11.97 -22.45
CA LYS A 4 -1.15 -10.83 -23.31
C LYS A 4 -1.96 -9.58 -22.95
N ASP A 5 -3.13 -9.78 -22.36
CA ASP A 5 -3.98 -8.71 -21.84
C ASP A 5 -3.60 -8.34 -20.39
N ARG A 6 -3.52 -7.03 -20.11
CA ARG A 6 -3.08 -6.52 -18.81
C ARG A 6 -4.13 -6.73 -17.72
N ALA A 7 -5.41 -6.59 -18.03
CA ALA A 7 -6.48 -6.77 -17.05
C ALA A 7 -6.55 -8.23 -16.59
N ALA A 8 -6.50 -9.17 -17.54
CA ALA A 8 -6.42 -10.60 -17.27
C ALA A 8 -5.19 -10.97 -16.44
N TYR A 9 -4.03 -10.36 -16.73
CA TYR A 9 -2.82 -10.57 -15.93
C TYR A 9 -2.97 -10.08 -14.48
N LEU A 10 -3.55 -8.90 -14.28
CA LEU A 10 -3.80 -8.36 -12.94
C LEU A 10 -4.79 -9.23 -12.16
N ALA A 11 -5.88 -9.66 -12.79
CA ALA A 11 -6.85 -10.55 -12.17
C ALA A 11 -6.22 -11.89 -11.77
N TYR A 12 -5.37 -12.47 -12.65
CA TYR A 12 -4.58 -13.66 -12.32
C TYR A 12 -3.67 -13.42 -11.10
N LEU A 13 -2.93 -12.31 -11.08
CA LEU A 13 -2.03 -11.99 -9.97
C LEU A 13 -2.78 -11.82 -8.66
N ASP A 14 -3.96 -11.22 -8.69
CA ASP A 14 -4.80 -11.02 -7.52
C ASP A 14 -5.30 -12.37 -6.96
N ALA A 15 -5.86 -13.22 -7.84
CA ALA A 15 -6.29 -14.58 -7.48
C ALA A 15 -5.12 -15.43 -6.96
N TYR A 16 -3.95 -15.33 -7.60
CA TYR A 16 -2.73 -16.02 -7.16
C TYR A 16 -2.31 -15.54 -5.77
N ARG A 17 -2.30 -14.23 -5.51
CA ARG A 17 -1.96 -13.67 -4.19
C ARG A 17 -2.96 -14.13 -3.13
N ALA A 18 -4.26 -14.08 -3.41
CA ALA A 18 -5.28 -14.53 -2.49
C ALA A 18 -5.07 -16.01 -2.10
N LYS A 19 -4.72 -16.87 -3.07
CA LYS A 19 -4.48 -18.30 -2.84
C LYS A 19 -3.17 -18.59 -2.10
N HIS A 20 -2.09 -17.91 -2.44
CA HIS A 20 -0.74 -18.26 -1.97
C HIS A 20 -0.22 -17.37 -0.85
N ARG A 21 -0.82 -16.21 -0.62
CA ARG A 21 -0.46 -15.24 0.41
C ARG A 21 -1.71 -14.53 0.92
N PRO A 22 -2.66 -15.25 1.54
CA PRO A 22 -3.84 -14.64 2.11
C PRO A 22 -3.42 -13.61 3.17
N SER A 23 -4.11 -12.47 3.20
CA SER A 23 -3.96 -11.51 4.29
C SER A 23 -4.41 -12.16 5.60
N PRO A 24 -3.78 -11.84 6.74
CA PRO A 24 -4.29 -12.26 8.04
C PRO A 24 -5.75 -11.84 8.20
N ALA A 25 -6.59 -12.74 8.72
CA ALA A 25 -7.97 -12.40 9.05
C ALA A 25 -7.99 -11.39 10.21
N PRO A 26 -8.97 -10.46 10.23
CA PRO A 26 -9.17 -9.60 11.38
C PRO A 26 -9.44 -10.41 12.66
N VAL A 27 -8.97 -9.90 13.80
CA VAL A 27 -9.14 -10.53 15.12
C VAL A 27 -9.99 -9.63 16.00
N GLU A 28 -11.08 -10.16 16.56
CA GLU A 28 -11.97 -9.41 17.45
C GLU A 28 -11.21 -8.88 18.69
N GLN A 29 -11.40 -7.60 19.00
CA GLN A 29 -10.82 -6.98 20.20
C GLN A 29 -11.69 -7.15 21.44
N GLY A 30 -13.01 -7.21 21.27
CA GLY A 30 -13.98 -7.12 22.37
C GLY A 30 -14.45 -5.69 22.66
N ASP A 31 -15.36 -5.56 23.62
CA ASP A 31 -15.80 -4.28 24.20
C ASP A 31 -16.32 -3.22 23.21
N GLY A 32 -16.86 -3.65 22.07
CA GLY A 32 -17.37 -2.76 21.02
C GLY A 32 -16.27 -1.99 20.28
N LEU A 33 -15.01 -2.43 20.40
CA LEU A 33 -13.88 -1.89 19.65
C LEU A 33 -13.76 -2.55 18.26
N PRO A 34 -13.19 -1.84 17.28
CA PRO A 34 -12.87 -2.39 15.97
C PRO A 34 -12.02 -3.66 16.04
N PRO A 35 -12.21 -4.65 15.16
CA PRO A 35 -11.30 -5.78 15.05
C PRO A 35 -9.87 -5.35 14.71
N ILE A 36 -8.86 -6.00 15.31
CA ILE A 36 -7.45 -5.87 14.91
C ILE A 36 -7.30 -6.25 13.45
N GLY A 37 -6.55 -5.47 12.68
CA GLY A 37 -6.31 -5.70 11.26
C GLY A 37 -7.34 -5.08 10.33
N GLN A 38 -8.39 -4.42 10.86
CA GLN A 38 -9.46 -3.83 10.06
C GLN A 38 -9.83 -2.41 10.52
N ILE A 39 -9.90 -1.47 9.56
CA ILE A 39 -10.54 -0.18 9.81
C ILE A 39 -12.05 -0.33 9.70
N VAL A 40 -12.79 0.16 10.70
CA VAL A 40 -14.25 0.21 10.70
C VAL A 40 -14.71 1.65 10.45
N TYR A 41 -15.67 1.80 9.54
CA TYR A 41 -16.29 3.07 9.17
C TYR A 41 -17.77 3.08 9.56
N SER A 42 -18.34 4.27 9.75
CA SER A 42 -19.78 4.41 9.93
C SER A 42 -20.51 4.08 8.64
N ASP A 43 -21.80 3.74 8.73
CA ASP A 43 -22.61 3.36 7.57
C ASP A 43 -22.64 4.42 6.46
N ASP A 44 -22.59 5.70 6.84
CA ASP A 44 -22.52 6.85 5.92
C ASP A 44 -21.10 7.15 5.42
N GLY A 45 -20.08 6.42 5.88
CA GLY A 45 -18.68 6.60 5.51
C GLY A 45 -18.06 7.92 5.98
N THR A 46 -18.72 8.66 6.88
CA THR A 46 -18.24 9.97 7.36
C THR A 46 -17.35 9.90 8.59
N LYS A 47 -17.40 8.79 9.32
CA LYS A 47 -16.62 8.56 10.53
C LYS A 47 -15.83 7.25 10.46
N VAL A 48 -14.75 7.21 11.24
CA VAL A 48 -13.88 6.07 11.46
C VAL A 48 -13.78 5.81 12.96
N GLN A 49 -13.81 4.55 13.37
CA GLN A 49 -13.78 4.17 14.79
C GLN A 49 -12.35 3.95 15.29
N CYS A 50 -12.03 4.52 16.45
CA CYS A 50 -10.73 4.35 17.10
C CYS A 50 -10.60 2.98 17.77
N HIS A 51 -9.46 2.31 17.59
CA HIS A 51 -9.17 1.01 18.20
C HIS A 51 -8.72 1.10 19.66
N VAL A 52 -8.35 2.29 20.15
CA VAL A 52 -7.95 2.47 21.56
C VAL A 52 -9.17 2.70 22.46
N CYS A 53 -10.14 3.49 21.99
CA CYS A 53 -11.21 4.01 22.84
C CYS A 53 -12.62 3.91 22.23
N GLY A 54 -12.76 3.33 21.04
CA GLY A 54 -14.07 3.10 20.40
C GLY A 54 -14.77 4.35 19.86
N ARG A 55 -14.18 5.55 20.00
CA ARG A 55 -14.80 6.80 19.54
C ARG A 55 -14.87 6.88 18.02
N TRP A 56 -15.99 7.38 17.52
CA TRP A 56 -16.23 7.68 16.10
C TRP A 56 -15.78 9.09 15.75
N LEU A 57 -14.92 9.22 14.74
CA LEU A 57 -14.19 10.46 14.44
C LEU A 57 -14.14 10.73 12.92
N GLY A 58 -14.06 11.99 12.53
CA GLY A 58 -13.86 12.39 11.12
C GLY A 58 -12.42 12.16 10.60
N ALA A 59 -11.46 11.91 11.49
CA ALA A 59 -10.09 11.55 11.15
C ALA A 59 -9.37 10.97 12.38
N LEU A 60 -8.67 9.83 12.24
CA LEU A 60 -7.90 9.24 13.34
C LEU A 60 -6.56 9.95 13.55
N ASN A 61 -5.92 10.48 12.50
CA ASN A 61 -4.55 11.03 12.54
C ASN A 61 -4.31 12.04 13.68
N THR A 62 -5.29 12.89 13.98
CA THR A 62 -5.17 13.88 15.06
C THR A 62 -5.54 13.27 16.41
N HIS A 63 -6.51 12.37 16.44
CA HIS A 63 -7.00 11.76 17.67
C HIS A 63 -6.00 10.77 18.28
N ILE A 64 -5.32 9.95 17.48
CA ILE A 64 -4.38 8.93 18.00
C ILE A 64 -3.24 9.53 18.83
N LYS A 65 -2.92 10.81 18.61
CA LYS A 65 -1.95 11.56 19.41
C LYS A 65 -2.38 11.70 20.87
N THR A 66 -3.68 11.73 21.17
CA THR A 66 -4.17 11.75 22.56
C THR A 66 -3.88 10.45 23.30
N HIS A 67 -3.54 9.38 22.57
CA HIS A 67 -3.13 8.09 23.09
C HIS A 67 -1.60 7.90 23.04
N GLY A 68 -0.84 8.95 22.73
CA GLY A 68 0.61 8.89 22.59
C GLY A 68 1.08 8.09 21.37
N LEU A 69 0.23 7.90 20.36
CA LEU A 69 0.55 7.16 19.15
C LEU A 69 0.67 8.10 17.95
N ASP A 70 1.66 7.83 17.09
CA ASP A 70 1.69 8.32 15.71
C ASP A 70 1.00 7.32 14.76
N GLY A 71 0.88 7.69 13.49
CA GLY A 71 0.18 6.89 12.48
C GLY A 71 0.82 5.54 12.18
N ASP A 72 2.14 5.44 12.23
CA ASP A 72 2.86 4.19 11.95
C ASP A 72 2.79 3.26 13.17
N SER A 73 3.08 3.79 14.36
CA SER A 73 2.95 3.09 15.63
C SER A 73 1.52 2.58 15.88
N TYR A 74 0.51 3.37 15.51
CA TYR A 74 -0.90 2.95 15.57
C TYR A 74 -1.19 1.78 14.63
N LYS A 75 -0.75 1.86 13.36
CA LYS A 75 -0.99 0.80 12.38
C LYS A 75 -0.28 -0.49 12.77
N GLU A 76 0.95 -0.40 13.25
CA GLU A 76 1.71 -1.54 13.73
C GLU A 76 1.02 -2.22 14.91
N ARG A 77 0.65 -1.44 15.95
CA ARG A 77 -0.02 -1.94 17.14
C ARG A 77 -1.32 -2.68 16.83
N TYR A 78 -2.08 -2.18 15.85
CA TYR A 78 -3.39 -2.74 15.49
C TYR A 78 -3.37 -3.61 14.22
N GLY A 79 -2.20 -4.06 13.76
CA GLY A 79 -2.08 -4.99 12.64
C GLY A 79 -2.59 -4.45 11.30
N LEU A 80 -2.68 -3.12 11.16
CA LEU A 80 -3.17 -2.47 9.95
C LEU A 80 -2.09 -2.44 8.87
N ALA A 81 -2.50 -2.54 7.61
CA ALA A 81 -1.59 -2.35 6.49
C ALA A 81 -0.92 -0.96 6.56
N ARG A 82 0.37 -0.87 6.23
CA ARG A 82 1.11 0.41 6.24
C ARG A 82 0.42 1.50 5.39
N GLY A 83 -0.16 1.11 4.26
CA GLY A 83 -0.91 2.00 3.37
C GLY A 83 -2.37 2.25 3.76
N ALA A 84 -2.86 1.66 4.86
CA ALA A 84 -4.24 1.85 5.30
C ALA A 84 -4.49 3.33 5.61
N SER A 85 -5.61 3.85 5.10
CA SER A 85 -6.05 5.21 5.36
C SER A 85 -6.68 5.32 6.75
N LEU A 86 -6.22 6.31 7.52
CA LEU A 86 -6.75 6.68 8.82
C LEU A 86 -7.86 7.75 8.71
N LEU A 87 -8.39 7.95 7.49
CA LEU A 87 -9.48 8.86 7.17
C LEU A 87 -10.72 8.08 6.73
N PRO A 88 -11.94 8.57 7.04
CA PRO A 88 -13.18 8.04 6.49
C PRO A 88 -13.24 8.17 4.96
N PRO A 89 -13.94 7.26 4.25
CA PRO A 89 -14.11 7.30 2.80
C PRO A 89 -14.57 8.65 2.27
N ALA A 90 -15.58 9.27 2.89
CA ALA A 90 -16.10 10.56 2.45
C ALA A 90 -15.04 11.68 2.50
N THR A 91 -14.16 11.65 3.50
CA THR A 91 -13.05 12.60 3.60
C THR A 91 -11.97 12.32 2.54
N GLN A 92 -11.69 11.04 2.28
CA GLN A 92 -10.73 10.66 1.24
C GLN A 92 -11.20 11.09 -0.15
N GLU A 93 -12.49 10.88 -0.46
CA GLU A 93 -13.10 11.29 -1.73
C GLU A 93 -13.03 12.80 -1.92
N ARG A 94 -13.45 13.57 -0.92
CA ARG A 94 -13.32 15.03 -0.94
C ARG A 94 -11.89 15.50 -1.17
N TYR A 95 -10.90 14.85 -0.56
CA TYR A 95 -9.48 15.18 -0.80
C TYR A 95 -9.02 14.84 -2.22
N ARG A 96 -9.52 13.74 -2.80
CA ARG A 96 -9.26 13.39 -4.20
C ARG A 96 -9.86 14.42 -5.15
N GLU A 97 -11.09 14.85 -4.91
CA GLU A 97 -11.75 15.89 -5.70
C GLU A 97 -10.99 17.22 -5.65
N VAL A 98 -10.61 17.67 -4.44
CA VAL A 98 -9.83 18.89 -4.27
C VAL A 98 -8.46 18.78 -4.96
N ALA A 99 -7.82 17.61 -4.89
CA ALA A 99 -6.55 17.38 -5.56
C ALA A 99 -6.68 17.41 -7.09
N ALA A 100 -7.75 16.83 -7.63
CA ALA A 100 -8.06 16.87 -9.05
C ALA A 100 -8.39 18.30 -9.52
N ALA A 101 -9.26 19.00 -8.81
CA ALA A 101 -9.65 20.38 -9.13
C ALA A 101 -8.46 21.36 -9.14
N ARG A 102 -7.45 21.09 -8.29
CA ARG A 102 -6.22 21.88 -8.21
C ARG A 102 -5.09 21.34 -9.09
N ASN A 103 -5.33 20.30 -9.89
CA ASN A 103 -4.33 19.59 -10.69
C ASN A 103 -3.05 19.27 -9.88
N LEU A 104 -3.22 18.88 -8.60
CA LEU A 104 -2.07 18.69 -7.70
C LEU A 104 -1.12 17.61 -8.21
N GLY A 105 -1.61 16.60 -8.94
CA GLY A 105 -0.74 15.56 -9.51
C GLY A 105 0.28 16.13 -10.51
N GLU A 106 -0.14 17.04 -11.36
CA GLU A 106 0.73 17.67 -12.36
C GLU A 106 1.59 18.76 -11.72
N THR A 107 0.97 19.66 -10.94
CA THR A 107 1.66 20.78 -10.29
C THR A 107 2.71 20.29 -9.29
N SER A 108 2.39 19.31 -8.44
CA SER A 108 3.36 18.79 -7.47
C SER A 108 4.43 17.91 -8.12
N GLY A 109 4.12 17.28 -9.25
CA GLY A 109 5.08 16.48 -10.01
C GLY A 109 6.32 17.27 -10.44
N GLN A 110 6.16 18.57 -10.71
CA GLN A 110 7.26 19.46 -11.07
C GLN A 110 8.25 19.73 -9.92
N TYR A 111 7.78 19.60 -8.67
CA TYR A 111 8.60 19.79 -7.47
C TYR A 111 9.15 18.48 -6.90
N LEU A 112 8.79 17.32 -7.48
CA LEU A 112 9.38 16.06 -7.07
C LEU A 112 10.85 16.02 -7.51
N PRO A 113 11.77 15.64 -6.61
CA PRO A 113 13.15 15.44 -7.01
C PRO A 113 13.20 14.36 -8.11
N PRO A 114 14.07 14.52 -9.13
CA PRO A 114 14.22 13.51 -10.15
C PRO A 114 14.60 12.17 -9.48
N PRO A 115 14.10 11.02 -10.00
CA PRO A 115 14.46 9.73 -9.46
C PRO A 115 15.97 9.59 -9.44
N ARG A 116 16.53 9.20 -8.30
CA ARG A 116 17.97 9.01 -8.17
C ARG A 116 18.43 7.99 -9.22
N PRO A 117 19.44 8.29 -10.05
CA PRO A 117 19.94 7.33 -11.01
C PRO A 117 20.38 6.07 -10.26
N ARG A 118 20.05 4.89 -10.81
CA ARG A 118 20.56 3.63 -10.26
C ARG A 118 22.07 3.66 -10.34
N ALA A 119 22.76 3.24 -9.28
CA ALA A 119 24.22 3.18 -9.31
C ALA A 119 24.65 2.25 -10.46
N LYS A 120 25.53 2.76 -11.33
CA LYS A 120 26.14 1.96 -12.40
C LYS A 120 27.02 0.87 -11.78
N GLY A 121 27.05 -0.31 -12.39
CA GLY A 121 27.89 -1.42 -11.91
C GLY A 121 27.30 -2.27 -10.78
N ILE A 122 26.02 -2.08 -10.41
CA ILE A 122 25.33 -3.07 -9.59
C ILE A 122 25.16 -4.33 -10.44
N GLU A 123 25.90 -5.38 -10.11
CA GLU A 123 25.73 -6.70 -10.73
C GLU A 123 24.30 -7.18 -10.45
N VAL A 124 23.46 -7.18 -11.48
CA VAL A 124 22.09 -7.70 -11.39
C VAL A 124 22.08 -9.11 -11.93
N ARG A 125 21.28 -9.97 -11.31
CA ARG A 125 21.18 -11.40 -11.67
C ARG A 125 20.93 -11.66 -13.16
N LEU A 126 20.36 -10.69 -13.89
CA LEU A 126 20.15 -10.76 -15.33
C LEU A 126 21.43 -10.51 -16.14
N SER A 127 22.28 -9.54 -15.76
CA SER A 127 23.55 -9.30 -16.45
C SER A 127 24.49 -10.48 -16.31
N SER A 128 24.65 -11.03 -15.10
CA SER A 128 25.47 -12.23 -14.88
C SER A 128 24.97 -13.43 -15.69
N ARG A 129 23.65 -13.62 -15.82
CA ARG A 129 23.07 -14.68 -16.67
C ARG A 129 23.31 -14.49 -18.17
N ILE A 130 23.28 -13.24 -18.64
CA ILE A 130 23.57 -12.91 -20.04
C ILE A 130 25.04 -13.21 -20.35
N GLU A 131 25.94 -12.83 -19.45
CA GLU A 131 27.38 -13.09 -19.55
C GLU A 131 27.69 -14.60 -19.51
N GLU A 132 27.14 -15.35 -18.55
CA GLU A 132 27.24 -16.81 -18.47
C GLU A 132 26.69 -17.52 -19.72
N SER A 133 25.63 -16.97 -20.33
CA SER A 133 25.05 -17.50 -21.57
C SER A 133 25.96 -17.23 -22.76
N ALA A 134 26.56 -16.03 -22.86
CA ALA A 134 27.51 -15.67 -23.89
C ALA A 134 28.78 -16.53 -23.81
N GLN A 135 29.34 -16.75 -22.61
CA GLN A 135 30.49 -17.62 -22.37
C GLN A 135 30.20 -19.08 -22.77
N ARG A 136 29.01 -19.60 -22.45
CA ARG A 136 28.58 -20.94 -22.88
C ARG A 136 28.44 -21.07 -24.40
N LYS A 137 27.98 -20.04 -25.10
CA LYS A 137 27.91 -20.03 -26.56
C LYS A 137 29.29 -19.99 -27.21
N GLY A 138 30.24 -19.24 -26.64
CA GLY A 138 31.63 -19.19 -27.11
C GLY A 138 32.33 -20.55 -27.00
N ARG A 139 32.12 -21.27 -25.88
CA ARG A 139 32.74 -22.59 -25.63
C ARG A 139 32.21 -23.73 -26.52
N ARG A 140 31.08 -23.55 -27.21
CA ARG A 140 30.49 -24.54 -28.13
C ARG A 140 30.88 -24.34 -29.60
N ARG A 141 31.63 -23.28 -29.93
CA ARG A 141 32.07 -22.93 -31.29
C ARG A 141 33.59 -23.02 -31.49
N GLY A 142 34.31 -23.59 -30.52
CA GLY A 142 35.73 -23.93 -30.62
C GLY A 142 35.91 -25.43 -30.74
#